data_AF-A0A954SGM4-F1
#
_entry.id   AF-A0A954SGM4-F1
#
_cell.length_a   1.000
_cell.length_b   1.000
_cell.length_c   1.000
_cell.angle_alpha   90.00
_cell.angle_beta   90.00
_cell.angle_gamma   90.00
#
_symmetry.space_group_name_H-M   'P 1'
#
loop_
_entity.id
_entity.type
_entity.pdbx_description
1 polymer ?
#
loop_
_entity_poly.entity_id
_entity_poly.type
_entity_poly.pdbx_seq_one_letter_code
_entity_poly.pdbx_strand_id
1 'polypeptide(L)'
;MLLMKLASLNVVPDIAASQDLTGRFRQALLIFSSHSDENAACADELDVGPFSQMDGTVEAGVRVRALGRMVSNVLWNAEGCPMPIQLKEAIPEITQQQWNA
;
A
#
# COMPACT_ATOMS: atom_id res chain seq x y z
N MET A 1 14.74 9.72 -0.65
CA MET A 1 15.12 8.52 -1.44
C MET A 1 14.02 7.44 -1.44
N LEU A 2 13.09 7.42 -0.47
CA LEU A 2 11.90 6.54 -0.47
C LEU A 2 10.95 6.75 -1.66
N LEU A 3 10.82 8.00 -2.13
CA LEU A 3 9.97 8.42 -3.25
C LEU A 3 10.20 7.64 -4.55
N MET A 4 11.43 7.21 -4.84
CA MET A 4 11.71 6.42 -6.05
C MET A 4 11.38 4.93 -5.91
N LYS A 5 11.27 4.39 -4.69
CA LYS A 5 10.98 2.96 -4.47
C LYS A 5 9.49 2.64 -4.32
N LEU A 6 8.66 3.62 -3.95
CA LEU A 6 7.20 3.45 -3.94
C LEU A 6 6.56 3.69 -5.31
N ALA A 7 7.15 4.55 -6.15
CA ALA A 7 6.70 4.74 -7.53
C ALA A 7 6.79 3.45 -8.38
N SER A 8 7.68 2.52 -8.03
CA SER A 8 7.76 1.20 -8.69
C SER A 8 6.61 0.24 -8.37
N LEU A 9 5.72 0.57 -7.42
CA LEU A 9 4.46 -0.17 -7.20
C LEU A 9 3.33 0.29 -8.13
N ASN A 10 3.55 1.33 -8.94
CA ASN A 10 2.49 2.01 -9.69
C ASN A 10 2.36 1.60 -11.16
N VAL A 11 3.19 0.66 -11.66
CA VAL A 11 3.18 0.36 -13.09
C VAL A 11 2.91 -1.12 -13.32
N VAL A 12 1.65 -1.41 -13.62
CA VAL A 12 1.23 -2.65 -14.25
C VAL A 12 0.83 -2.34 -15.69
N PRO A 13 1.50 -2.90 -16.69
CA PRO A 13 1.27 -2.54 -18.10
C PRO A 13 -0.05 -3.08 -18.67
N ASP A 14 -0.77 -3.95 -17.95
CA ASP A 14 -2.04 -4.52 -18.41
C ASP A 14 -3.12 -4.52 -17.32
N ILE A 15 -4.08 -3.59 -17.45
CA ILE A 15 -5.22 -3.39 -16.55
C ILE A 15 -6.23 -4.56 -16.69
N ALA A 16 -6.26 -5.24 -17.84
CA ALA A 16 -7.23 -6.29 -18.13
C ALA A 16 -7.02 -7.55 -17.27
N ALA A 17 -5.83 -7.73 -16.70
CA ALA A 17 -5.48 -8.83 -15.78
C ALA A 17 -5.54 -8.44 -14.29
N SER A 18 -6.14 -7.29 -13.94
CA SER A 18 -6.10 -6.71 -12.59
C SER A 18 -6.60 -7.62 -11.46
N GLN A 19 -7.57 -8.52 -11.72
CA GLN A 19 -8.05 -9.48 -10.72
C GLN A 19 -7.02 -10.58 -10.42
N ASP A 20 -6.40 -11.16 -11.45
CA ASP A 20 -5.30 -12.13 -11.28
C ASP A 20 -4.14 -11.49 -10.52
N LEU A 21 -3.82 -10.24 -10.88
CA LEU A 21 -2.74 -9.52 -10.23
C LEU A 21 -3.03 -9.15 -8.78
N THR A 22 -4.27 -8.81 -8.46
CA THR A 22 -4.70 -8.58 -7.07
C THR A 22 -4.47 -9.83 -6.23
N GLY A 23 -4.92 -11.00 -6.70
CA GLY A 23 -4.73 -12.26 -5.98
C GLY A 23 -3.24 -12.57 -5.76
N ARG A 24 -2.42 -12.44 -6.82
CA ARG A 24 -0.97 -12.68 -6.76
C ARG A 24 -0.25 -11.70 -5.82
N PHE A 25 -0.63 -10.42 -5.84
CA PHE A 25 -0.06 -9.42 -4.95
C PHE A 25 -0.36 -9.73 -3.48
N ARG A 26 -1.62 -10.05 -3.14
CA ARG A 26 -2.00 -10.43 -1.77
C ARG A 26 -1.26 -11.66 -1.29
N GLN A 27 -1.16 -12.67 -2.14
CA GLN A 27 -0.41 -13.89 -1.81
C GLN A 27 1.07 -13.60 -1.56
N ALA A 28 1.70 -12.77 -2.39
CA ALA A 28 3.08 -12.35 -2.19
C ALA A 28 3.28 -11.56 -0.90
N LEU A 29 2.34 -10.67 -0.56
CA LEU A 29 2.36 -9.91 0.67
C LEU A 29 2.27 -10.83 1.90
N LEU A 30 1.34 -11.80 1.90
CA LEU A 30 1.19 -12.78 2.98
C LEU A 30 2.42 -13.68 3.17
N ILE A 31 3.05 -14.08 2.07
CA ILE A 31 4.31 -14.82 2.12
C ILE A 31 5.41 -13.97 2.79
N PHE A 32 5.45 -12.67 2.49
CA PHE A 32 6.44 -11.75 3.04
C PHE A 32 6.18 -11.40 4.52
N SER A 33 4.93 -11.12 4.90
CA SER A 33 4.57 -10.59 6.23
C SER A 33 4.24 -11.66 7.27
N SER A 34 4.15 -12.94 6.88
CA SER A 34 3.59 -14.09 7.60
C SER A 34 2.07 -14.24 7.46
N HIS A 35 1.57 -15.48 7.47
CA HIS A 35 0.17 -15.83 7.24
C HIS A 35 -0.70 -15.68 8.51
N SER A 36 -0.50 -14.62 9.30
CA SER A 36 -1.39 -14.35 10.43
C SER A 36 -2.76 -13.83 9.95
N ASP A 37 -3.78 -13.99 10.77
CA ASP A 37 -5.14 -13.54 10.45
C ASP A 37 -5.20 -12.02 10.24
N GLU A 38 -4.41 -11.25 11.00
CA GLU A 38 -4.32 -9.79 10.85
C GLU A 38 -3.71 -9.40 9.50
N ASN A 39 -2.68 -10.11 9.06
CA ASN A 39 -2.05 -9.87 7.76
C ASN A 39 -2.97 -10.24 6.60
N ALA A 40 -3.74 -11.33 6.73
CA ALA A 40 -4.74 -11.72 5.74
C ALA A 40 -5.84 -10.65 5.63
N ALA A 41 -6.35 -10.16 6.76
CA ALA A 41 -7.32 -9.07 6.79
C ALA A 41 -6.75 -7.79 6.15
N CYS A 42 -5.51 -7.43 6.45
CA CYS A 42 -4.84 -6.28 5.84
C CYS A 42 -4.65 -6.43 4.33
N ALA A 43 -4.23 -7.61 3.86
CA ALA A 43 -4.08 -7.90 2.43
C ALA A 43 -5.43 -7.82 1.68
N ASP A 44 -6.52 -8.21 2.34
CA ASP A 44 -7.86 -8.14 1.77
C ASP A 44 -8.39 -6.73 1.51
N GLU A 45 -7.82 -5.73 2.19
CA GLU A 45 -8.09 -4.31 1.94
C GLU A 45 -7.31 -3.73 0.76
N LEU A 46 -6.44 -4.49 0.11
CA LEU A 46 -5.59 -4.02 -0.99
C LEU A 46 -6.02 -4.61 -2.33
N ASP A 47 -6.27 -3.78 -3.34
CA ASP A 47 -6.47 -4.26 -4.71
C ASP A 47 -5.49 -3.61 -5.69
N VAL A 48 -5.37 -4.20 -6.87
CA VAL A 48 -4.68 -3.58 -7.99
C VAL A 48 -5.73 -3.09 -8.97
N GLY A 49 -5.71 -1.81 -9.29
CA GLY A 49 -6.71 -1.23 -10.18
C GLY A 49 -6.29 0.09 -10.79
N PRO A 50 -7.13 0.63 -11.70
CA PRO A 50 -6.76 1.80 -12.48
C PRO A 50 -6.72 3.07 -11.62
N PHE A 51 -5.83 3.98 -11.98
CA PHE A 51 -5.77 5.36 -11.50
C PHE A 51 -5.38 6.31 -12.64
N SER A 52 -5.84 7.56 -12.56
CA SER A 52 -5.49 8.60 -13.52
C SER A 52 -4.29 9.40 -13.04
N GLN A 53 -3.30 9.55 -13.92
CA GLN A 53 -2.19 10.48 -13.78
C GLN A 53 -2.64 11.92 -14.07
N MET A 54 -1.82 12.90 -13.67
CA MET A 54 -2.11 14.32 -13.93
C MET A 54 -2.11 14.68 -15.41
N ASP A 55 -1.37 13.92 -16.24
CA ASP A 55 -1.33 14.09 -17.70
C ASP A 55 -2.52 13.42 -18.43
N GLY A 56 -3.45 12.83 -17.67
CA GLY A 56 -4.64 12.16 -18.19
C GLY A 56 -4.42 10.69 -18.61
N THR A 57 -3.21 10.16 -18.48
CA THR A 57 -2.95 8.74 -18.70
C THR A 57 -3.60 7.89 -17.60
N VAL A 58 -4.02 6.67 -17.95
CA VAL A 58 -4.58 5.70 -17.00
C VAL A 58 -3.59 4.56 -16.86
N GLU A 59 -3.12 4.34 -15.64
CA GLU A 59 -2.23 3.24 -15.26
C GLU A 59 -2.90 2.39 -14.19
N ALA A 60 -2.28 1.28 -13.79
CA ALA A 60 -2.74 0.47 -12.65
C ALA A 60 -1.67 0.36 -11.57
N GLY A 61 -2.11 0.42 -10.31
CA GLY A 61 -1.27 0.17 -9.15
C GLY A 61 -2.07 -0.21 -7.91
N VAL A 62 -1.38 -0.28 -6.78
CA VAL A 62 -1.97 -0.79 -5.53
C VAL A 62 -2.83 0.28 -4.86
N ARG A 63 -4.06 -0.07 -4.49
CA ARG A 63 -5.03 0.82 -3.85
C ARG A 63 -5.54 0.23 -2.55
N VAL A 64 -5.97 1.12 -1.66
CA VAL A 64 -6.85 0.76 -0.54
C VAL A 64 -8.25 0.62 -1.11
N ARG A 65 -8.75 -0.62 -1.16
CA ARG A 65 -10.00 -1.03 -1.81
C ARG A 65 -11.18 -0.17 -1.36
N ALA A 66 -11.40 -0.04 -0.05
CA ALA A 66 -12.52 0.71 0.50
C ALA A 66 -12.47 2.22 0.18
N LEU A 67 -11.27 2.77 -0.06
CA LEU A 67 -11.08 4.18 -0.34
C LEU A 67 -11.00 4.49 -1.84
N GLY A 68 -10.74 3.49 -2.69
CA GLY A 68 -10.44 3.70 -4.11
C GLY A 68 -9.22 4.61 -4.33
N ARG A 69 -8.31 4.69 -3.36
CA ARG A 69 -7.14 5.58 -3.36
C ARG A 69 -5.86 4.76 -3.45
N MET A 70 -4.89 5.24 -4.22
CA MET A 70 -3.56 4.62 -4.29
C MET A 70 -2.91 4.58 -2.90
N VAL A 71 -2.28 3.45 -2.57
CA VAL A 71 -1.52 3.29 -1.32
C VAL A 71 -0.43 4.35 -1.23
N SER A 72 0.24 4.68 -2.33
CA SER A 72 1.25 5.75 -2.38
C SER A 72 0.69 7.10 -1.94
N ASN A 73 -0.56 7.42 -2.29
CA ASN A 73 -1.18 8.68 -1.91
C ASN A 73 -1.54 8.68 -0.43
N VAL A 74 -2.01 7.56 0.11
CA VAL A 74 -2.29 7.44 1.55
C VAL A 74 -0.99 7.62 2.34
N LEU A 75 0.08 6.94 1.94
CA LEU A 75 1.38 7.04 2.60
C LEU A 75 1.98 8.44 2.49
N TRP A 76 1.88 9.09 1.33
CA TRP A 76 2.31 10.47 1.15
C TRP A 76 1.61 11.43 2.11
N ASN A 77 0.31 11.25 2.35
CA ASN A 77 -0.42 12.10 3.29
C ASN A 77 -0.14 11.74 4.76
N ALA A 78 0.33 10.52 5.04
CA ALA A 78 0.76 10.10 6.36
C ALA A 78 2.20 10.53 6.68
N GLU A 79 2.99 10.91 5.67
CA GLU A 79 4.37 11.34 5.85
C GLU A 79 4.45 12.57 6.78
N GLY A 80 5.25 12.47 7.84
CA GLY A 80 5.38 13.52 8.84
C GLY A 80 4.20 13.66 9.80
N CYS A 81 3.14 12.84 9.67
CA CYS A 81 2.08 12.80 10.66
C CYS A 81 2.61 12.23 12.00
N PRO A 82 2.11 12.73 13.15
CA PRO A 82 2.41 12.13 14.44
C PRO A 82 2.03 10.65 14.44
N MET A 83 2.91 9.84 15.01
CA MET A 83 2.66 8.41 15.17
C MET A 83 1.37 8.17 15.97
N PRO A 84 0.46 7.28 15.52
CA PRO A 84 -0.75 6.96 16.24
C PRO A 84 -0.47 6.47 17.67
N ILE A 85 -1.28 6.90 18.64
CA ILE A 85 -1.12 6.51 20.05
C ILE A 85 -1.21 4.99 20.20
N GLN A 86 -2.14 4.37 19.48
CA GLN A 86 -2.34 2.92 19.48
C GLN A 86 -1.10 2.17 19.01
N LEU A 87 -0.35 2.71 18.04
CA LEU A 87 0.89 2.11 17.58
C LEU A 87 1.99 2.26 18.64
N LYS A 88 2.05 3.41 19.31
CA LYS A 88 2.98 3.65 20.42
C LYS A 88 2.72 2.71 21.60
N GLU A 89 1.46 2.39 21.88
CA GLU A 89 1.08 1.46 22.94
C GLU A 89 1.41 0.01 22.56
N ALA A 90 1.19 -0.37 21.31
CA ALA A 90 1.44 -1.72 20.82
C ALA A 90 2.94 -2.03 20.64
N ILE A 91 3.74 -1.04 20.24
CA ILE A 91 5.18 -1.18 19.99
C ILE A 91 5.91 -0.01 20.65
N PRO A 92 6.12 -0.01 21.97
CA PRO A 92 6.69 1.13 22.70
C PRO A 92 8.09 1.56 22.26
N GLU A 93 8.85 0.66 21.64
CA GLU A 93 10.20 0.90 21.14
C GLU A 93 10.23 1.65 19.81
N ILE A 94 9.11 1.72 19.08
CA ILE A 94 9.08 2.39 17.78
C ILE A 94 9.19 3.90 17.98
N THR A 95 10.14 4.50 17.28
CA THR A 95 10.36 5.95 17.30
C THR A 95 9.59 6.63 16.18
N GLN A 96 9.33 7.94 16.34
CA GLN A 96 8.75 8.75 15.27
C GLN A 96 9.60 8.69 13.99
N GLN A 97 10.92 8.59 14.12
CA GLN A 97 11.82 8.46 12.97
C GLN A 97 11.61 7.14 12.22
N GLN A 98 11.42 6.02 12.93
CA GLN A 98 11.12 4.72 12.33
C GLN A 98 9.72 4.68 11.72
N TRP A 99 8.74 5.37 12.30
CA TRP A 99 7.41 5.52 11.72
C TRP A 99 7.42 6.30 10.40
N ASN A 100 8.26 7.33 10.30
CA ASN A 100 8.41 8.13 9.09
C ASN A 100 9.28 7.46 8.00
N ALA A 101 9.96 6.35 8.32
CA ALA A 101 10.92 5.68 7.44
C ALA A 101 10.25 4.68 6.49
#